data_AF-A0A662EFN3-F1
#
_entry.id   AF-A0A662EFN3-F1
#
_cell.length_a   1.000
_cell.length_b   1.000
_cell.length_c   1.000
_cell.angle_alpha   90.00
_cell.angle_beta   90.00
_cell.angle_gamma   90.00
#
_symmetry.space_group_name_H-M   'P 1'
#
loop_
_entity.id
_entity.type
_entity.pdbx_description
1 polymer ?
#
loop_
_entity_poly.entity_id
_entity_poly.type
_entity_poly.pdbx_seq_one_letter_code
_entity_poly.pdbx_strand_id
1 'polypeptide(L)'
;MKGPAFYPLSLILIVLVAALVPLSIPWRALGGGLLLALWLAGLAGVGRQAAGYLPGHALLFLGLGLVGAEAALYAWLVVPPLSLALELVRKRGKRYLGAVVYGILWLDLFACLHQLVAVGRGLSGSSLWAWSAGIGAVGLGFVALGIARLVGSPGGAHEPGPGTG
;
A
#
# COMPACT_ATOMS: atom_id res chain seq x y z
N MET A 1 -0.89 20.32 -3.31
CA MET A 1 -1.14 20.24 -1.84
C MET A 1 -2.46 19.52 -1.66
N LYS A 2 -2.57 18.52 -0.77
CA LYS A 2 -3.89 17.92 -0.49
C LYS A 2 -4.77 19.00 0.13
N GLY A 3 -6.03 19.08 -0.31
CA GLY A 3 -6.95 20.11 0.16
C GLY A 3 -7.10 20.08 1.69
N PRO A 4 -7.48 21.22 2.31
CA PRO A 4 -7.63 21.33 3.77
C PRO A 4 -8.58 20.28 4.36
N ALA A 5 -9.51 19.76 3.55
CA ALA A 5 -10.46 18.72 3.95
C ALA A 5 -9.91 17.28 3.99
N PHE A 6 -8.69 17.01 3.50
CA PHE A 6 -8.20 15.63 3.35
C PHE A 6 -8.09 14.87 4.68
N TYR A 7 -7.46 15.47 5.69
CA TYR A 7 -7.27 14.83 7.00
C TYR A 7 -8.58 14.60 7.76
N PRO A 8 -9.52 15.55 7.85
CA PRO A 8 -10.79 15.28 8.51
C PRO A 8 -11.63 14.23 7.76
N LEU A 9 -11.68 14.28 6.42
CA LEU A 9 -12.42 13.28 5.63
C LEU A 9 -11.83 11.87 5.75
N SER A 10 -10.49 11.75 5.74
CA SER A 10 -9.84 10.45 5.94
C SER A 10 -10.07 9.91 7.35
N LEU A 11 -10.11 10.76 8.38
CA LEU A 11 -10.44 10.32 9.74
C LEU A 11 -11.87 9.78 9.83
N ILE A 12 -12.85 10.50 9.25
CA ILE A 12 -14.24 10.04 9.17
C ILE A 12 -14.31 8.67 8.47
N LEU A 13 -13.60 8.52 7.35
CA LEU A 13 -13.54 7.25 6.62
C LEU A 13 -12.97 6.11 7.46
N ILE A 14 -11.89 6.36 8.22
CA ILE A 14 -11.30 5.34 9.11
C ILE A 14 -12.33 4.88 10.14
N VAL A 15 -13.03 5.81 10.78
CA VAL A 15 -14.07 5.51 11.77
C VAL A 15 -15.20 4.71 11.13
N LEU A 16 -15.68 5.11 9.95
CA LEU A 16 -16.73 4.40 9.23
C LEU A 16 -16.31 2.98 8.85
N VAL A 17 -15.09 2.81 8.31
CA VAL A 17 -14.57 1.50 7.94
C VAL A 17 -14.42 0.60 9.18
N ALA A 18 -13.86 1.11 10.27
CA ALA A 18 -13.75 0.38 11.52
C ALA A 18 -15.12 0.05 12.12
N ALA A 19 -16.15 0.85 11.84
CA ALA A 19 -17.53 0.63 12.28
C ALA A 19 -18.25 -0.45 11.45
N LEU A 20 -18.06 -0.44 10.13
CA LEU A 20 -18.86 -1.20 9.17
C LEU A 20 -18.26 -2.55 8.76
N VAL A 21 -16.95 -2.74 8.95
CA VAL A 21 -16.30 -3.99 8.52
C VAL A 21 -16.81 -5.17 9.37
N PRO A 22 -17.30 -6.27 8.77
CA PRO A 22 -17.94 -7.37 9.48
C PRO A 22 -16.88 -8.35 10.05
N LEU A 23 -15.94 -7.83 10.83
CA LEU A 23 -14.88 -8.59 11.48
C LEU A 23 -15.06 -8.59 12.99
N SER A 24 -14.40 -9.53 13.67
CA SER A 24 -14.33 -9.52 15.13
C SER A 24 -13.68 -8.23 15.67
N ILE A 25 -13.98 -7.88 16.92
CA ILE A 25 -13.49 -6.65 17.56
C ILE A 25 -11.96 -6.50 17.49
N PRO A 26 -11.14 -7.55 17.77
CA PRO A 26 -9.68 -7.42 17.69
C PRO A 26 -9.20 -7.04 16.29
N TRP A 27 -9.79 -7.64 15.25
CA TRP A 27 -9.44 -7.36 13.86
C TRP A 27 -9.81 -5.94 13.42
N ARG A 28 -10.96 -5.46 13.87
CA ARG A 28 -11.40 -4.07 13.65
C ARG A 28 -10.46 -3.07 14.32
N ALA A 29 -10.07 -3.35 15.56
CA ALA A 29 -9.15 -2.52 16.32
C ALA A 29 -7.75 -2.49 15.69
N LEU A 30 -7.24 -3.64 15.23
CA LEU A 30 -5.94 -3.72 14.55
C LEU A 30 -5.95 -2.94 13.23
N GLY A 31 -6.94 -3.16 12.37
CA GLY A 31 -7.03 -2.45 11.09
C GLY A 31 -7.25 -0.95 11.26
N GLY A 32 -8.18 -0.57 12.13
CA GLY A 32 -8.42 0.84 12.47
C GLY A 32 -7.19 1.51 13.10
N GLY A 33 -6.49 0.81 14.00
CA GLY A 33 -5.28 1.28 14.66
C GLY A 33 -4.13 1.53 13.67
N LEU A 34 -3.91 0.62 12.71
CA LEU A 34 -2.90 0.82 11.65
C LEU A 34 -3.22 2.01 10.75
N LEU A 35 -4.48 2.17 10.36
CA LEU A 35 -4.93 3.33 9.58
C LEU A 35 -4.75 4.63 10.36
N LEU A 36 -5.09 4.64 11.65
CA LEU A 36 -4.93 5.80 12.52
C LEU A 36 -3.44 6.15 12.71
N ALA A 37 -2.58 5.15 12.89
CA ALA A 37 -1.13 5.34 12.98
C ALA A 37 -0.56 5.99 11.70
N LEU A 38 -1.01 5.53 10.53
CA LEU A 38 -0.61 6.11 9.25
C LEU A 38 -1.12 7.56 9.08
N TRP A 39 -2.33 7.84 9.55
CA TRP A 39 -2.90 9.19 9.59
C TRP A 39 -2.10 10.14 10.48
N LEU A 40 -1.74 9.70 11.69
CA LEU A 40 -0.88 10.45 12.62
C LEU A 40 0.52 10.70 12.03
N ALA A 41 1.13 9.69 11.41
CA ALA A 41 2.41 9.84 10.72
C ALA A 41 2.33 10.85 9.55
N GLY A 42 1.19 10.88 8.86
CA GLY A 42 0.89 11.89 7.84
C GLY A 42 0.79 13.30 8.40
N LEU A 43 0.12 13.50 9.54
CA LEU A 43 0.02 14.79 10.22
C LEU A 43 1.38 15.30 10.71
N ALA A 44 2.20 14.40 11.27
CA ALA A 44 3.55 14.70 11.73
C ALA A 44 4.54 15.00 10.58
N GLY A 45 4.13 14.92 9.31
CA GLY A 45 4.97 15.16 8.15
C GLY A 45 5.92 14.02 7.77
N VAL A 46 5.96 12.95 8.56
CA VAL A 46 6.88 11.80 8.39
C VAL A 46 6.42 10.88 7.25
N GLY A 47 5.10 10.72 7.07
CA GLY A 47 4.50 9.80 6.10
C GLY A 47 3.48 10.46 5.17
N ARG A 48 3.75 11.65 4.62
CA ARG A 48 2.74 12.42 3.86
C ARG A 48 2.29 11.70 2.59
N GLN A 49 3.19 11.00 1.91
CA GLN A 49 2.86 10.23 0.70
C GLN A 49 2.08 8.97 1.08
N ALA A 50 2.56 8.22 2.06
CA ALA A 50 1.91 7.01 2.57
C ALA A 50 0.49 7.31 3.08
N ALA A 51 0.32 8.39 3.86
CA ALA A 51 -0.99 8.87 4.30
C ALA A 51 -1.87 9.36 3.13
N GLY A 52 -1.32 9.64 1.95
CA GLY A 52 -2.10 9.95 0.74
C GLY A 52 -2.92 8.80 0.22
N TYR A 53 -2.49 7.58 0.52
CA TYR A 53 -3.17 6.37 0.14
C TYR A 53 -4.15 5.89 1.21
N LEU A 54 -4.37 6.64 2.29
CA LEU A 54 -5.28 6.26 3.38
C LEU A 54 -6.68 5.84 2.89
N PRO A 55 -7.34 6.59 1.99
CA PRO A 55 -8.63 6.15 1.46
C PRO A 55 -8.55 4.78 0.77
N GLY A 56 -7.48 4.53 0.00
CA GLY A 56 -7.26 3.23 -0.64
C GLY A 56 -7.04 2.10 0.37
N HIS A 57 -6.23 2.32 1.40
CA HIS A 57 -6.00 1.33 2.46
C HIS A 57 -7.28 1.00 3.21
N ALA A 58 -8.07 2.03 3.57
CA ALA A 58 -9.32 1.88 4.29
C ALA A 58 -10.37 1.14 3.45
N LEU A 59 -10.52 1.48 2.16
CA LEU A 59 -11.42 0.80 1.25
C LEU A 59 -11.00 -0.65 0.98
N LEU A 60 -9.69 -0.91 0.86
CA LEU A 60 -9.19 -2.27 0.68
C LEU A 60 -9.47 -3.13 1.93
N PHE A 61 -9.21 -2.61 3.14
CA PHE A 61 -9.55 -3.31 4.38
C PHE A 61 -11.05 -3.60 4.50
N LEU A 62 -11.90 -2.60 4.21
CA LEU A 62 -13.34 -2.77 4.19
C LEU A 62 -13.76 -3.85 3.20
N GLY A 63 -13.28 -3.75 1.95
CA GLY A 63 -13.62 -4.71 0.90
C GLY A 63 -13.22 -6.13 1.27
N LEU A 64 -12.00 -6.33 1.77
CA LEU A 64 -11.49 -7.64 2.19
C LEU A 64 -12.31 -8.23 3.34
N GLY A 65 -12.68 -7.39 4.31
CA GLY A 65 -13.55 -7.81 5.42
C GLY A 65 -14.96 -8.16 4.95
N LEU A 66 -15.54 -7.39 4.03
CA LEU A 66 -16.88 -7.64 3.49
C LEU A 66 -16.96 -8.97 2.71
N VAL A 67 -15.91 -9.31 1.96
CA VAL A 67 -15.89 -10.58 1.20
C VAL A 67 -15.39 -11.76 2.04
N GLY A 68 -14.91 -11.54 3.27
CA GLY A 68 -14.37 -12.60 4.13
C GLY A 68 -13.04 -13.18 3.65
N ALA A 69 -12.21 -12.41 2.94
CA ALA A 69 -10.92 -12.86 2.42
C ALA A 69 -9.83 -12.86 3.51
N GLU A 70 -9.88 -13.82 4.44
CA GLU A 70 -8.99 -13.87 5.62
C GLU A 70 -7.50 -13.83 5.27
N ALA A 71 -7.05 -14.63 4.31
CA ALA A 71 -5.65 -14.67 3.89
C ALA A 71 -5.16 -13.28 3.41
N ALA A 72 -6.00 -12.55 2.69
CA ALA A 72 -5.68 -11.21 2.22
C ALA A 72 -5.77 -10.15 3.33
N LEU A 73 -6.58 -10.36 4.37
CA LEU A 73 -6.57 -9.49 5.56
C LEU A 73 -5.23 -9.58 6.30
N TYR A 74 -4.64 -10.78 6.41
CA TYR A 74 -3.29 -10.93 6.98
C TYR A 74 -2.24 -10.19 6.13
N ALA A 75 -2.26 -10.36 4.81
CA ALA A 75 -1.37 -9.63 3.91
C ALA A 75 -1.56 -8.11 4.05
N TRP A 76 -2.82 -7.66 4.13
CA TRP A 76 -3.16 -6.25 4.28
C TRP A 76 -2.57 -5.62 5.56
N LEU A 77 -2.44 -6.35 6.68
CA LEU A 77 -1.83 -5.80 7.91
C LEU A 77 -0.40 -5.29 7.68
N VAL A 78 0.31 -5.85 6.71
CA VAL A 78 1.70 -5.50 6.39
C VAL A 78 1.76 -4.28 5.45
N VAL A 79 0.70 -4.00 4.71
CA VAL A 79 0.65 -2.95 3.67
C VAL A 79 0.81 -1.53 4.23
N PRO A 80 0.07 -1.07 5.27
CA PRO A 80 0.29 0.27 5.84
C PRO A 80 1.72 0.47 6.40
N PRO A 81 2.29 -0.47 7.19
CA PRO A 81 3.70 -0.40 7.60
C PRO A 81 4.67 -0.33 6.42
N LEU A 82 4.49 -1.16 5.39
CA LEU A 82 5.36 -1.16 4.20
C LEU A 82 5.26 0.15 3.41
N SER A 83 4.07 0.75 3.33
CA SER A 83 3.87 2.05 2.69
C SER A 83 4.68 3.15 3.38
N LEU A 84 4.64 3.18 4.71
CA LEU A 84 5.44 4.11 5.50
C LEU A 84 6.94 3.81 5.37
N ALA A 85 7.33 2.53 5.46
CA ALA A 85 8.72 2.10 5.32
C ALA A 85 9.29 2.50 3.95
N LEU A 86 8.52 2.34 2.87
CA LEU A 86 8.94 2.72 1.52
C LEU A 86 9.22 4.22 1.43
N GLU A 87 8.33 5.06 1.98
CA GLU A 87 8.54 6.51 2.02
C GLU A 87 9.82 6.87 2.79
N LEU A 88 10.03 6.26 3.96
CA LEU A 88 11.21 6.50 4.79
C LEU A 88 12.51 6.05 4.11
N VAL A 89 12.51 4.87 3.49
CA VAL A 89 13.67 4.32 2.77
C VAL A 89 14.02 5.19 1.56
N ARG A 90 13.01 5.68 0.83
CA ARG A 90 13.20 6.62 -0.29
C ARG A 90 13.78 7.96 0.16
N LYS A 91 13.28 8.52 1.27
CA LYS A 91 13.85 9.75 1.87
C LYS A 91 15.32 9.59 2.25
N ARG A 92 15.74 8.39 2.65
CA ARG A 92 17.14 8.05 2.99
C ARG A 92 18.01 7.72 1.78
N GLY A 93 17.49 7.77 0.55
CA GLY A 93 18.24 7.48 -0.67
C GLY A 93 18.68 6.02 -0.85
N LYS A 94 18.17 5.08 -0.04
CA LYS A 94 18.56 3.66 -0.06
C LYS A 94 17.84 2.91 -1.18
N ARG A 95 18.33 3.02 -2.42
CA ARG A 95 17.66 2.50 -3.63
C ARG A 95 17.34 1.02 -3.61
N TYR A 96 18.33 0.16 -3.31
CA TYR A 96 18.13 -1.29 -3.31
C TYR A 96 17.13 -1.74 -2.25
N LEU A 97 17.24 -1.21 -1.02
CA LEU A 97 16.25 -1.47 0.03
C LEU A 97 14.87 -0.94 -0.39
N GLY A 98 14.81 0.23 -1.05
CA GLY A 98 13.57 0.80 -1.56
C GLY A 98 12.93 -0.07 -2.63
N ALA A 99 13.72 -0.69 -3.50
CA ALA A 99 13.25 -1.64 -4.51
C ALA A 99 12.70 -2.92 -3.89
N VAL A 100 13.36 -3.46 -2.85
CA VAL A 100 12.86 -4.63 -2.10
C VAL A 100 11.53 -4.31 -1.42
N VAL A 101 11.46 -3.22 -0.65
CA VAL A 101 10.23 -2.80 0.04
C VAL A 101 9.11 -2.50 -0.96
N TYR A 102 9.44 -1.86 -2.08
CA TYR A 102 8.50 -1.63 -3.18
C TYR A 102 7.95 -2.93 -3.74
N GLY A 103 8.82 -3.91 -4.01
CA GLY A 103 8.42 -5.20 -4.54
C GLY A 103 7.44 -5.93 -3.62
N ILE A 104 7.77 -6.03 -2.33
CA ILE A 104 6.90 -6.66 -1.33
C ILE A 104 5.55 -5.93 -1.26
N LEU A 105 5.58 -4.59 -1.09
CA LEU A 105 4.36 -3.78 -0.98
C LEU A 105 3.40 -3.99 -2.16
N TRP A 106 3.93 -3.95 -3.38
CA TRP A 106 3.09 -4.07 -4.56
C TRP A 106 2.60 -5.49 -4.81
N LEU A 107 3.44 -6.51 -4.56
CA LEU A 107 2.99 -7.90 -4.62
C LEU A 107 1.88 -8.18 -3.60
N ASP A 108 2.00 -7.68 -2.38
CA ASP A 108 0.95 -7.81 -1.35
C ASP A 108 -0.34 -7.11 -1.79
N LEU A 109 -0.25 -5.91 -2.38
CA LEU A 109 -1.42 -5.19 -2.91
C LEU A 109 -2.09 -5.97 -4.06
N PHE A 110 -1.32 -6.54 -4.98
CA PHE A 110 -1.85 -7.38 -6.05
C PHE A 110 -2.49 -8.67 -5.51
N ALA A 111 -1.89 -9.30 -4.50
CA ALA A 111 -2.46 -10.47 -3.83
C ALA A 111 -3.77 -10.12 -3.11
N CYS A 112 -3.82 -8.99 -2.40
CA CYS A 112 -5.04 -8.50 -1.76
C CYS A 112 -6.14 -8.24 -2.79
N LEU A 113 -5.81 -7.56 -3.90
CA LEU A 113 -6.77 -7.27 -4.96
C LEU A 113 -7.25 -8.55 -5.67
N HIS A 114 -6.33 -9.50 -5.92
CA HIS A 114 -6.66 -10.81 -6.49
C HIS A 114 -7.71 -11.52 -5.65
N GLN A 115 -7.45 -11.65 -4.35
CA GLN A 115 -8.33 -12.32 -3.39
C GLN A 115 -9.65 -11.57 -3.23
N LEU A 116 -9.63 -10.23 -3.15
CA LEU A 116 -10.82 -9.41 -3.09
C LEU A 116 -11.79 -9.72 -4.24
N VAL A 117 -11.28 -9.76 -5.47
CA VAL A 117 -12.09 -10.02 -6.67
C VAL A 117 -12.45 -11.49 -6.78
N ALA A 118 -11.52 -12.40 -6.50
CA ALA A 118 -11.75 -13.84 -6.59
C ALA A 118 -12.86 -14.29 -5.63
N VAL A 119 -12.76 -13.87 -4.36
CA VAL A 119 -13.76 -14.20 -3.35
C VAL A 119 -15.04 -13.40 -3.57
N GLY A 120 -14.93 -12.09 -3.81
CA GLY A 120 -16.10 -11.22 -4.00
C GLY A 120 -16.97 -11.56 -5.21
N ARG A 121 -16.40 -12.21 -6.24
CA ARG A 121 -17.15 -12.70 -7.41
C ARG A 121 -17.39 -14.21 -7.42
N GLY A 122 -16.99 -14.93 -6.37
CA GLY A 122 -17.11 -16.39 -6.30
C GLY A 122 -16.39 -17.11 -7.45
N LEU A 123 -15.23 -16.60 -7.89
CA LEU A 123 -14.48 -17.18 -8.99
C LEU A 123 -13.98 -18.58 -8.63
N SER A 124 -14.20 -19.54 -9.54
CA SER A 124 -13.77 -20.93 -9.38
C SER A 124 -13.39 -21.55 -10.73
N GLY A 125 -12.70 -22.70 -10.69
CA GLY A 125 -12.32 -23.44 -11.89
C GLY A 125 -11.50 -22.60 -12.88
N SER A 126 -11.85 -22.68 -14.16
CA SER A 126 -11.15 -22.00 -15.25
C SER A 126 -11.16 -20.47 -15.13
N SER A 127 -12.25 -19.88 -14.61
CA SER A 127 -12.36 -18.43 -14.41
C SER A 127 -11.37 -17.90 -13.38
N LEU A 128 -11.14 -18.66 -12.30
CA LEU A 128 -10.15 -18.35 -11.28
C LEU A 128 -8.73 -18.45 -11.84
N TRP A 129 -8.45 -19.47 -12.64
CA TRP A 129 -7.15 -19.63 -13.32
C TRP A 129 -6.87 -18.46 -14.26
N ALA A 130 -7.83 -18.08 -15.11
CA ALA A 130 -7.67 -16.95 -16.02
C ALA A 130 -7.43 -15.64 -15.28
N TRP A 131 -8.20 -15.38 -14.20
CA TRP A 131 -7.99 -14.21 -13.34
C TRP A 131 -6.62 -14.21 -12.66
N SER A 132 -6.19 -15.36 -12.14
CA SER A 132 -4.90 -15.51 -11.45
C SER A 132 -3.73 -15.32 -12.40
N ALA A 133 -3.81 -15.87 -13.62
CA ALA A 133 -2.81 -15.66 -14.65
C ALA A 133 -2.75 -14.19 -15.08
N GLY A 134 -3.90 -13.56 -15.29
CA GLY A 134 -3.99 -12.14 -15.66
C GLY A 134 -3.39 -11.22 -14.60
N ILE A 135 -3.81 -11.37 -13.34
CA ILE A 135 -3.27 -10.54 -12.25
C ILE A 135 -1.79 -10.83 -12.01
N GLY A 136 -1.36 -12.08 -12.15
CA GLY A 136 0.04 -12.48 -11.98
C GLY A 136 0.93 -11.82 -13.03
N ALA A 137 0.52 -11.88 -14.30
CA ALA A 137 1.25 -11.25 -15.40
C ALA A 137 1.33 -9.72 -15.22
N VAL A 138 0.20 -9.07 -14.92
CA VAL A 138 0.16 -7.61 -14.69
C VAL A 138 0.98 -7.22 -13.47
N GLY A 139 0.82 -7.95 -12.36
CA GLY A 139 1.49 -7.66 -11.09
C GLY A 139 3.00 -7.82 -11.20
N LEU A 140 3.47 -8.93 -11.75
CA LEU A 140 4.90 -9.18 -11.96
C LEU A 140 5.51 -8.16 -12.92
N GLY A 141 4.83 -7.84 -14.03
CA GLY A 141 5.29 -6.84 -14.98
C GLY A 141 5.40 -5.44 -14.36
N PHE A 142 4.39 -5.03 -13.59
CA PHE A 142 4.38 -3.75 -12.88
C PHE A 142 5.52 -3.67 -11.85
N VAL A 143 5.69 -4.72 -11.04
CA VAL A 143 6.73 -4.79 -10.01
C VAL A 143 8.14 -4.77 -10.63
N ALA A 144 8.38 -5.60 -11.65
CA ALA A 144 9.67 -5.64 -12.34
C ALA A 144 10.04 -4.28 -12.93
N LEU A 145 9.09 -3.61 -13.59
CA LEU A 145 9.29 -2.28 -14.16
C LEU A 145 9.57 -1.23 -13.07
N GLY A 146 8.85 -1.28 -11.95
CA GLY A 146 9.06 -0.38 -10.82
C GLY A 146 10.44 -0.56 -10.18
N ILE A 147 10.86 -1.82 -9.98
CA ILE A 147 12.20 -2.17 -9.48
C ILE A 147 13.28 -1.64 -10.44
N ALA A 148 13.13 -1.88 -11.74
CA ALA A 148 14.07 -1.41 -12.76
C ALA A 148 14.22 0.12 -12.73
N ARG A 149 13.13 0.88 -12.55
CA ARG A 149 13.17 2.35 -12.43
C ARG A 149 13.87 2.83 -11.16
N LEU A 150 13.66 2.15 -10.03
CA LEU A 150 14.26 2.50 -8.74
C LEU A 150 15.76 2.22 -8.70
N VAL A 151 16.20 1.12 -9.31
CA VAL A 151 17.61 0.72 -9.36
C VAL A 151 18.35 1.43 -10.50
N GLY A 152 17.71 1.57 -11.66
CA GLY A 152 18.31 2.10 -12.88
C GLY A 152 18.39 3.64 -12.96
N SER A 153 17.78 4.38 -12.02
CA SER A 153 17.94 5.84 -11.95
C SER A 153 19.39 6.18 -11.54
N PRO A 154 20.22 6.80 -12.41
CA PRO A 154 21.60 7.15 -12.07
C PRO A 154 21.61 8.10 -10.87
N GLY A 155 22.51 7.84 -9.93
CA GLY A 155 22.66 8.73 -8.78
C GLY A 155 23.54 9.88 -9.13
N GLY A 156 23.03 11.09 -8.87
CA GLY A 156 23.76 12.34 -8.73
C GLY A 156 25.06 12.40 -9.52
N ALA A 157 25.01 13.03 -10.69
CA ALA A 157 26.19 13.68 -11.21
C ALA A 157 26.79 14.49 -10.06
N HIS A 158 27.98 14.10 -9.63
CA HIS A 158 28.84 14.87 -8.78
C HIS A 158 29.09 16.16 -9.56
N GLU A 159 28.43 17.26 -9.19
CA GLU A 159 28.81 18.57 -9.70
C GLU A 159 30.25 18.81 -9.26
N PRO A 160 31.23 18.94 -10.18
CA PRO A 160 32.55 19.39 -9.80
C PRO A 160 32.37 20.81 -9.22
N GLY A 161 32.78 20.99 -7.97
CA GLY A 161 32.71 22.28 -7.29
C GLY A 161 33.36 23.37 -8.13
N PRO A 162 32.88 24.63 -8.05
CA PRO A 162 33.47 25.73 -8.79
C PRO A 162 34.94 25.85 -8.36
N GLY A 163 35.83 25.54 -9.30
CA GLY A 163 37.25 25.76 -9.15
C GLY A 163 37.49 27.23 -8.86
N THR A 164 38.22 27.47 -7.78
CA THR A 164 38.84 28.76 -7.49
C THR A 164 39.83 29.07 -8.59
N GLY A 165 39.56 30.15 -9.33
CA GLY A 165 40.48 30.80 -10.27
C GLY A 165 40.13 32.27 -10.34
#